data_AF-Q4FT08-F1
#
_entry.id   AF-Q4FT08-F1
#
_cell.length_a   1.000
_cell.length_b   1.000
_cell.length_c   1.000
_cell.angle_alpha   90.00
_cell.angle_beta   90.00
_cell.angle_gamma   90.00
#
_symmetry.space_group_name_H-M   'P 1'
#
loop_
_entity.id
_entity.type
_entity.pdbx_description
1 polymer ?
#
loop_
_entity_poly.entity_id
_entity_poly.type
_entity_poly.pdbx_seq_one_letter_code
_entity_poly.pdbx_strand_id
1 'polypeptide(L)'
;MSVSNSDLEGAAARLFPQPEMIIDEATQRACVNRKYYITYHCLLSIIEEHFPSYDMSNEGMFGNTGSHNRVYLVFDDIYKNTKCKNAQRLSIKFTNFLSKRHKADYALNEDFSEFDYKQALKFAIDIPELADNIAEVQKQKAI
;
A
#
# COMPACT_ATOMS: atom_id res chain seq x y z
N MET A 1 -2.17 -13.20 -16.48
CA MET A 1 -0.73 -13.00 -16.20
C MET A 1 -0.63 -12.00 -15.07
N SER A 2 -0.37 -12.44 -13.84
CA SER A 2 -0.07 -11.53 -12.73
C SER A 2 1.39 -11.09 -12.87
N VAL A 3 1.63 -9.79 -12.92
CA VAL A 3 2.98 -9.23 -12.84
C VAL A 3 3.51 -9.49 -11.44
N SER A 4 4.75 -9.99 -11.31
CA SER A 4 5.34 -10.24 -9.98
C SER A 4 5.71 -8.93 -9.27
N ASN A 5 5.77 -8.95 -7.94
CA ASN A 5 6.25 -7.78 -7.16
C ASN A 5 7.67 -7.38 -7.59
N SER A 6 8.54 -8.36 -7.84
CA SER A 6 9.90 -8.13 -8.35
C SER A 6 9.92 -7.44 -9.72
N ASP A 7 9.00 -7.76 -10.63
CA ASP A 7 8.91 -7.10 -11.94
C ASP A 7 8.43 -5.65 -11.78
N LEU A 8 7.48 -5.40 -10.88
CA LEU A 8 6.99 -4.06 -10.58
C LEU A 8 8.10 -3.18 -9.98
N GLU A 9 8.83 -3.72 -9.00
CA GLU A 9 9.98 -3.06 -8.36
C GLU A 9 11.10 -2.77 -9.36
N GLY A 10 11.49 -3.78 -10.15
CA GLY A 10 12.54 -3.62 -11.17
C GLY A 10 12.15 -2.58 -12.23
N ALA A 11 10.89 -2.56 -12.66
CA ALA A 11 10.39 -1.52 -13.55
C ALA A 11 10.43 -0.13 -12.91
N ALA A 12 10.01 0.01 -11.66
CA ALA A 12 10.04 1.29 -10.95
C ALA A 12 11.46 1.79 -10.71
N ALA A 13 12.40 0.91 -10.36
CA ALA A 13 13.80 1.27 -10.16
C ALA A 13 14.47 1.75 -11.46
N ARG A 14 14.10 1.18 -12.61
CA ARG A 14 14.57 1.65 -13.92
C ARG A 14 14.00 3.01 -14.31
N LEU A 15 12.72 3.24 -14.05
CA LEU A 15 12.04 4.50 -14.38
C LEU A 15 12.41 5.63 -13.42
N PHE A 16 12.63 5.31 -12.15
CA PHE A 16 12.87 6.26 -11.07
C PHE A 16 14.07 5.81 -10.22
N PRO A 17 15.29 5.85 -10.77
CA PRO A 17 16.49 5.37 -10.07
C PRO A 17 16.85 6.23 -8.86
N GLN A 18 16.49 7.51 -8.88
CA GLN A 18 16.75 8.48 -7.81
C GLN A 18 15.46 9.27 -7.51
N PRO A 19 14.46 8.63 -6.87
CA PRO A 19 13.15 9.26 -6.66
C PRO A 19 13.26 10.56 -5.86
N GLU A 20 14.16 10.64 -4.89
CA GLU A 20 14.38 11.84 -4.08
C GLU A 20 14.94 13.05 -4.86
N MET A 21 15.42 12.85 -6.09
CA MET A 21 15.94 13.92 -6.94
C MET A 21 14.93 14.41 -7.99
N ILE A 22 13.72 13.84 -8.02
CA ILE A 22 12.70 14.22 -9.00
C ILE A 22 12.07 15.54 -8.58
N ILE A 23 12.25 16.56 -9.42
CA ILE A 23 11.75 17.93 -9.19
C ILE A 23 10.48 18.25 -9.99
N ASP A 24 10.23 17.55 -11.10
CA ASP A 24 9.09 17.82 -11.96
C ASP A 24 7.85 17.07 -11.48
N GLU A 25 6.73 17.79 -11.39
CA GLU A 25 5.49 17.27 -10.82
C GLU A 25 4.94 16.06 -11.60
N ALA A 26 5.03 16.08 -12.92
CA ALA A 26 4.53 15.00 -13.77
C ALA A 26 5.22 13.66 -13.45
N THR A 27 6.55 13.68 -13.31
CA THR A 27 7.32 12.48 -12.95
C THR A 27 7.11 12.12 -11.48
N GLN A 28 6.94 13.09 -10.56
CA GLN A 28 6.58 12.81 -9.17
C GLN A 28 5.25 12.04 -9.09
N ARG A 29 4.22 12.48 -9.81
CA ARG A 29 2.90 11.81 -9.87
C ARG A 29 3.02 10.38 -10.41
N ALA A 30 3.76 10.20 -11.51
CA ALA A 30 4.00 8.88 -12.10
C ALA A 30 4.75 7.94 -11.12
N CYS A 31 5.75 8.47 -10.41
CA CYS A 31 6.50 7.75 -9.40
C CYS A 31 5.60 7.29 -8.24
N VAL A 32 4.76 8.19 -7.72
CA VAL A 32 3.78 7.90 -6.65
C VAL A 32 2.82 6.80 -7.05
N ASN A 33 2.28 6.88 -8.27
CA ASN A 33 1.37 5.87 -8.79
C ASN A 33 2.05 4.48 -8.82
N ARG A 34 3.27 4.42 -9.36
CA ARG A 34 4.01 3.16 -9.44
C ARG A 34 4.37 2.59 -8.07
N LYS A 35 4.85 3.43 -7.15
CA LYS A 35 5.18 3.04 -5.78
C LYS A 35 3.94 2.55 -5.02
N TYR A 36 2.80 3.22 -5.19
CA TYR A 36 1.54 2.79 -4.59
C TYR A 36 1.15 1.37 -5.01
N TYR A 37 1.19 1.05 -6.31
CA TYR A 37 0.82 -0.29 -6.78
C TYR A 37 1.80 -1.37 -6.31
N ILE A 38 3.10 -1.08 -6.23
CA ILE A 38 4.08 -1.98 -5.61
C ILE A 38 3.68 -2.28 -4.17
N THR A 39 3.43 -1.25 -3.37
CA THR A 39 3.01 -1.42 -1.98
C THR A 39 1.69 -2.18 -1.87
N TYR A 40 0.71 -1.88 -2.73
CA TYR A 40 -0.58 -2.56 -2.76
C TYR A 40 -0.43 -4.06 -3.04
N HIS A 41 0.35 -4.44 -4.06
CA HIS A 41 0.56 -5.84 -4.40
C HIS A 41 1.40 -6.59 -3.33
N CYS A 42 2.36 -5.91 -2.71
CA CYS A 42 3.06 -6.43 -1.54
C CYS A 42 2.07 -6.76 -0.39
N LEU A 43 1.16 -5.84 -0.07
CA LEU A 43 0.14 -6.08 0.96
C LEU A 43 -0.80 -7.23 0.59
N LEU A 44 -1.20 -7.36 -0.67
CA LEU A 44 -2.02 -8.50 -1.11
C LEU A 44 -1.31 -9.83 -0.87
N SER A 45 -0.03 -9.93 -1.24
CA SER A 45 0.78 -11.13 -1.01
C SER A 45 0.87 -11.48 0.49
N ILE A 46 1.11 -10.48 1.34
CA ILE A 46 1.17 -10.67 2.80
C ILE A 46 -0.19 -11.14 3.36
N ILE A 47 -1.29 -10.56 2.89
CA ILE A 47 -2.64 -10.97 3.31
C ILE A 47 -2.92 -12.41 2.91
N GLU A 48 -2.64 -12.77 1.66
CA GLU A 48 -2.83 -14.12 1.13
C GLU A 48 -2.00 -15.17 1.88
N GLU A 49 -0.74 -14.87 2.20
CA GLU A 49 0.17 -15.80 2.84
C GLU A 49 -0.07 -15.94 4.36
N HIS A 50 -0.34 -14.84 5.05
CA HIS A 50 -0.33 -14.81 6.52
C HIS A 50 -1.71 -14.63 7.16
N PHE A 51 -2.71 -14.24 6.37
CA PHE A 51 -4.07 -14.04 6.86
C PHE A 51 -5.11 -14.67 5.90
N PRO A 52 -5.01 -15.99 5.63
CA PRO A 52 -5.82 -16.67 4.61
C PRO A 52 -7.32 -16.71 4.93
N SER A 53 -7.72 -16.34 6.16
CA SER A 53 -9.12 -16.17 6.54
C SER A 53 -9.78 -14.94 5.90
N TYR A 54 -9.01 -13.98 5.38
CA TYR A 54 -9.56 -12.81 4.69
C TYR A 54 -9.74 -13.09 3.20
N ASP A 55 -10.98 -13.32 2.79
CA ASP A 55 -11.34 -13.39 1.37
C ASP A 55 -11.41 -11.98 0.77
N MET A 56 -10.49 -11.70 -0.16
CA MET A 56 -10.34 -10.42 -0.87
C MET A 56 -11.22 -10.31 -2.15
N SER A 57 -12.02 -11.34 -2.46
CA SER A 57 -12.94 -11.37 -3.61
C SER A 57 -14.12 -10.40 -3.47
N ASN A 58 -14.94 -10.26 -4.52
CA ASN A 58 -16.13 -9.39 -4.49
C ASN A 58 -17.27 -9.97 -3.64
N GLU A 59 -17.29 -11.28 -3.51
CA GLU A 59 -18.26 -12.06 -2.74
C GLU A 59 -17.75 -12.36 -1.32
N GLY A 60 -16.49 -12.00 -1.02
CA GLY A 60 -15.80 -12.30 0.22
C GLY A 60 -16.24 -11.49 1.44
N MET A 61 -15.42 -11.53 2.49
CA MET A 61 -15.72 -11.01 3.83
C MET A 61 -16.21 -9.55 3.84
N PHE A 62 -15.68 -8.72 2.94
CA PHE A 62 -16.00 -7.30 2.86
C PHE A 62 -16.90 -6.93 1.67
N GLY A 63 -17.40 -7.92 0.93
CA GLY A 63 -18.27 -7.71 -0.23
C GLY A 63 -17.70 -6.74 -1.28
N ASN A 64 -18.59 -6.03 -1.99
CA ASN A 64 -18.23 -5.10 -3.04
C ASN A 64 -17.90 -3.68 -2.54
N THR A 65 -16.93 -3.57 -1.63
CA THR A 65 -16.46 -2.29 -1.05
C THR A 65 -15.31 -1.64 -1.83
N GLY A 66 -14.87 -2.26 -2.92
CA GLY A 66 -13.76 -1.82 -3.77
C GLY A 66 -12.41 -2.45 -3.38
N SER A 67 -11.61 -2.86 -4.38
CA SER A 67 -10.38 -3.65 -4.19
C SER A 67 -9.36 -3.01 -3.25
N HIS A 68 -9.07 -1.72 -3.42
CA HIS A 68 -8.13 -1.00 -2.54
C HIS A 68 -8.68 -0.84 -1.12
N ASN A 69 -9.98 -0.59 -0.99
CA ASN A 69 -10.61 -0.38 0.31
C ASN A 69 -10.60 -1.67 1.16
N ARG A 70 -10.68 -2.85 0.53
CA ARG A 70 -10.56 -4.14 1.24
C ARG A 70 -9.24 -4.26 2.00
N VAL A 71 -8.13 -3.76 1.46
CA VAL A 71 -6.85 -3.78 2.16
C VAL A 71 -6.91 -2.96 3.45
N TYR A 72 -7.52 -1.77 3.39
CA TYR A 72 -7.78 -0.98 4.60
C TYR A 72 -8.63 -1.76 5.61
N LEU A 73 -9.72 -2.38 5.16
CA LEU A 73 -10.67 -3.11 6.01
C LEU A 73 -10.02 -4.32 6.70
N VAL A 74 -9.14 -5.05 6.00
CA VAL A 74 -8.36 -6.15 6.60
C VAL A 74 -7.55 -5.65 7.79
N PHE A 75 -6.73 -4.62 7.61
CA PHE A 75 -5.84 -4.17 8.70
C PHE A 75 -6.61 -3.43 9.82
N ASP A 76 -7.73 -2.78 9.50
CA ASP A 76 -8.64 -2.24 10.52
C ASP A 76 -9.31 -3.36 11.34
N ASP A 77 -9.74 -4.44 10.70
CA ASP A 77 -10.30 -5.62 11.39
C ASP A 77 -9.25 -6.34 12.25
N ILE A 78 -8.03 -6.53 11.74
CA ILE A 78 -6.91 -7.06 12.53
C ILE A 78 -6.70 -6.20 13.78
N TYR A 79 -6.72 -4.87 13.66
CA TYR A 79 -6.63 -4.00 14.83
C TYR A 79 -7.80 -4.18 15.80
N LYS A 80 -9.03 -4.24 15.30
CA LYS A 80 -10.23 -4.42 16.15
C LYS A 80 -10.16 -5.71 16.97
N ASN A 81 -9.68 -6.79 16.37
CA ASN A 81 -9.62 -8.12 16.99
C ASN A 81 -8.37 -8.33 17.86
N THR A 82 -7.22 -7.78 17.47
CA THR A 82 -5.93 -8.05 18.14
C THR A 82 -5.41 -6.88 18.99
N LYS A 83 -5.99 -5.68 18.83
CA LYS A 83 -5.47 -4.40 19.33
C LYS A 83 -4.04 -4.06 18.89
N CYS A 84 -3.55 -4.71 17.82
CA CYS A 84 -2.22 -4.43 17.25
C CYS A 84 -2.13 -2.99 16.71
N LYS A 85 -1.35 -2.14 17.39
CA LYS A 85 -1.17 -0.74 17.00
C LYS A 85 -0.48 -0.57 15.65
N ASN A 86 0.34 -1.53 15.23
CA ASN A 86 0.94 -1.51 13.90
C ASN A 86 -0.12 -1.70 12.81
N ALA A 87 -1.13 -2.54 13.02
CA ALA A 87 -2.25 -2.71 12.08
C ALA A 87 -3.07 -1.42 11.94
N GLN A 88 -3.35 -0.73 13.06
CA GLN A 88 -4.02 0.57 13.04
C GLN A 88 -3.19 1.64 12.29
N ARG A 89 -1.87 1.70 12.56
CA ARG A 89 -0.98 2.65 11.88
C ARG A 89 -0.91 2.37 10.38
N LEU A 90 -0.84 1.10 10.00
CA LEU A 90 -0.83 0.67 8.60
C LEU A 90 -2.12 1.10 7.90
N SER A 91 -3.30 0.80 8.46
CA SER A 91 -4.59 1.13 7.82
C SER A 91 -4.75 2.64 7.57
N ILE A 92 -4.33 3.47 8.53
CA ILE A 92 -4.33 4.94 8.39
C ILE A 92 -3.33 5.39 7.31
N LYS A 93 -2.09 4.89 7.35
CA LYS A 93 -1.06 5.26 6.35
C LYS A 93 -1.46 4.83 4.94
N PHE A 94 -2.03 3.63 4.79
CA PHE A 94 -2.48 3.12 3.51
C PHE A 94 -3.61 3.97 2.91
N THR A 95 -4.58 4.37 3.73
CA THR A 95 -5.66 5.27 3.29
C THR A 95 -5.12 6.63 2.84
N ASN A 96 -4.17 7.19 3.59
CA ASN A 96 -3.50 8.43 3.20
C ASN A 96 -2.69 8.27 1.91
N PHE A 97 -2.02 7.13 1.72
CA PHE A 97 -1.26 6.86 0.49
C PHE A 97 -2.20 6.70 -0.71
N LEU A 98 -3.33 6.01 -0.56
CA LEU A 98 -4.36 5.88 -1.59
C LEU A 98 -4.90 7.25 -2.02
N SER A 99 -5.19 8.13 -1.06
CA SER A 99 -5.63 9.50 -1.36
C SER A 99 -4.59 10.27 -2.19
N LYS A 100 -3.30 10.15 -1.85
CA LYS A 100 -2.23 10.78 -2.64
C LYS A 100 -2.08 10.17 -4.02
N ARG A 101 -2.22 8.85 -4.16
CA ARG A 101 -2.23 8.21 -5.47
C ARG A 101 -3.42 8.69 -6.30
N HIS A 102 -4.61 8.78 -5.72
CA HIS A 102 -5.78 9.33 -6.42
C HIS A 102 -5.56 10.77 -6.86
N LYS A 103 -4.99 11.61 -6.00
CA LYS A 103 -4.63 12.98 -6.36
C LYS A 103 -3.63 13.02 -7.51
N ALA A 104 -2.57 12.20 -7.43
CA ALA A 104 -1.55 12.10 -8.47
C ALA A 104 -2.11 11.69 -9.83
N ASP A 105 -3.05 10.73 -9.85
CA ASP A 105 -3.56 10.09 -11.07
C ASP A 105 -4.78 10.81 -11.68
N TYR A 106 -5.65 11.39 -10.84
CA TYR A 106 -6.97 11.88 -11.29
C TYR A 106 -7.22 13.37 -11.04
N ALA A 107 -6.55 13.99 -10.06
CA ALA A 107 -6.71 15.42 -9.79
C ALA A 107 -5.79 16.24 -10.70
N LEU A 108 -6.11 16.26 -11.99
CA LEU A 108 -5.27 16.87 -13.05
C LEU A 108 -5.22 18.40 -12.97
N ASN A 109 -6.21 19.02 -12.31
CA ASN A 109 -6.33 20.47 -12.17
C ASN A 109 -5.90 20.97 -10.79
N GLU A 110 -5.43 20.09 -9.91
CA GLU A 110 -4.97 20.43 -8.56
C GLU A 110 -3.46 20.23 -8.47
N ASP A 111 -2.74 21.12 -7.78
CA ASP A 111 -1.30 20.96 -7.59
C ASP A 111 -0.96 19.73 -6.75
N PHE A 112 0.00 18.92 -7.19
CA PHE A 112 0.58 17.85 -6.40
C PHE A 112 1.87 18.34 -5.73
N SER A 113 1.78 18.59 -4.43
CA SER A 113 2.86 19.24 -3.69
C SER A 113 4.07 18.34 -3.47
N GLU A 114 5.25 18.94 -3.33
CA GLU A 114 6.47 18.23 -2.92
C GLU A 114 6.29 17.52 -1.56
N PHE A 115 5.47 18.09 -0.67
CA PHE A 115 5.10 17.44 0.59
C PHE A 115 4.32 16.15 0.36
N ASP A 116 3.33 16.17 -0.55
CA ASP A 116 2.58 14.97 -0.92
C ASP A 116 3.52 13.91 -1.50
N TYR A 117 4.44 14.32 -2.37
CA TYR A 117 5.44 13.44 -2.97
C TYR A 117 6.32 12.76 -1.91
N LYS A 118 6.99 13.54 -1.06
CA LYS A 118 7.89 13.02 -0.01
C LYS A 118 7.16 12.12 0.99
N GLN A 119 5.93 12.47 1.36
CA GLN A 119 5.13 11.64 2.25
C GLN A 119 4.73 10.32 1.58
N ALA A 120 4.42 10.31 0.29
CA ALA A 120 4.15 9.08 -0.47
C ALA A 120 5.37 8.17 -0.56
N LEU A 121 6.57 8.73 -0.79
CA LEU A 121 7.82 7.94 -0.77
C LEU A 121 8.05 7.28 0.58
N LYS A 122 7.83 8.02 1.67
CA LYS A 122 7.91 7.46 3.02
C LYS A 122 6.89 6.34 3.25
N PHE A 123 5.65 6.51 2.79
CA PHE A 123 4.64 5.46 2.90
C PHE A 123 5.00 4.19 2.12
N ALA A 124 5.63 4.32 0.96
CA ALA A 124 6.06 3.17 0.16
C ALA A 124 7.10 2.29 0.87
N ILE A 125 7.85 2.85 1.83
CA ILE A 125 8.81 2.12 2.67
C ILE A 125 8.13 1.64 3.96
N ASP A 126 7.47 2.55 4.68
CA ASP A 126 6.93 2.26 6.01
C ASP A 126 5.81 1.20 6.02
N ILE A 127 4.99 1.15 4.97
CA ILE A 127 3.79 0.29 4.94
C ILE A 127 4.16 -1.19 4.82
N PRO A 128 5.03 -1.62 3.87
CA PRO A 128 5.53 -3.00 3.83
C PRO A 128 6.17 -3.44 5.13
N GLU A 129 7.05 -2.62 5.72
CA GLU A 129 7.70 -2.94 7.00
C GLU A 129 6.68 -3.16 8.12
N LEU A 130 5.63 -2.33 8.20
CA LEU A 130 4.56 -2.54 9.18
C LEU A 130 3.80 -3.85 8.92
N ALA A 131 3.54 -4.19 7.66
CA ALA A 131 2.81 -5.39 7.28
C ALA A 131 3.60 -6.65 7.67
N ASP A 132 4.89 -6.70 7.36
CA ASP A 132 5.78 -7.80 7.73
C ASP A 132 5.84 -7.97 9.25
N ASN A 133 5.98 -6.87 10.00
CA ASN A 133 5.96 -6.91 11.47
C ASN A 133 4.65 -7.48 12.03
N ILE A 134 3.50 -7.17 11.41
CA ILE A 134 2.20 -7.72 11.83
C ILE A 134 2.14 -9.22 11.52
N ALA A 135 2.62 -9.63 10.34
CA ALA A 135 2.68 -11.03 9.93
C ALA A 135 3.58 -11.87 10.83
N GLU A 136 4.77 -11.39 11.19
CA GLU A 136 5.70 -12.09 12.09
C GLU A 136 5.10 -12.30 13.48
N VAL A 137 4.41 -11.29 14.02
CA VAL A 137 3.70 -11.43 15.31
C VAL A 137 2.57 -12.45 15.21
N GLN A 138 1.87 -12.52 14.07
CA GLN A 138 0.81 -13.51 13.84
C GLN A 138 1.37 -14.93 13.81
N LYS A 139 2.49 -15.16 13.11
CA LYS A 139 3.19 -16.46 13.04
C LYS A 139 3.57 -16.95 14.44
N GLN A 140 4.12 -16.07 15.28
CA GLN A 140 4.54 -16.43 16.64
C GLN A 140 3.38 -16.83 17.56
N LYS A 141 2.15 -16.37 17.28
CA LYS A 141 0.94 -16.72 18.06
C LYS A 141 0.26 -18.00 17.58
N ALA A 142 0.62 -18.50 16.40
CA ALA A 142 0.06 -19.72 15.82
C ALA A 142 0.80 -20.99 16.26
N ILE A 143 1.89 -20.84 17.05
CA ILE A 143 2.69 -21.89 17.69
C ILE A 143 2.29 -21.97 19.16
#